data_AF-A0A0G1DBK6-F1
#
_entry.id   AF-A0A0G1DBK6-F1
#
_cell.length_a   1.000
_cell.length_b   1.000
_cell.length_c   1.000
_cell.angle_alpha   90.00
_cell.angle_beta   90.00
_cell.angle_gamma   90.00
#
_symmetry.space_group_name_H-M   'P 1'
#
loop_
_entity.id
_entity.type
_entity.pdbx_description
1 polymer ?
#
loop_
_entity_poly.entity_id
_entity_poly.type
_entity_poly.pdbx_seq_one_letter_code
_entity_poly.pdbx_strand_id
1 'polypeptide(L)'
;MKLIKRNAGFLLLMLAALTRVIYFCEPQGGIFSCVQSPEKGPFEFFEPVKQHLSERARKFLPSPHSELVLGMTIGLDDLSKSPRFKDALKRTGTIHVVVVSGFNMSLVAGYALKIFGSPYKVKNLLLSIITTFVYAAFTGFEPPVLRAWVMTSFMLVGKFSGRLLNTLRLLVVSYFVVLLINPGNFFSASTYLSFLATFGLIVFADPVENFLLKLFKNKWSVMGDFSASFSAQIMVWPLISGMFGQVSLISLLVNALVLWTVPITTVMGIPALLIPVKPVWMILFPFCDFFIRVVDFFSEFDLASVEWKMPVPVFIVYYAVFLVLTIFVVRSKEKHK
;
A
#
# COMPACT_ATOMS: atom_id res chain seq x y z
N MET A 1 -24.61 -10.97 26.46
CA MET A 1 -25.51 -11.43 25.37
C MET A 1 -25.82 -10.39 24.28
N LYS A 2 -25.93 -9.08 24.58
CA LYS A 2 -26.14 -8.02 23.55
C LYS A 2 -24.94 -7.75 22.62
N LEU A 3 -23.70 -8.02 23.05
CA LEU A 3 -22.48 -7.90 22.21
C LEU A 3 -22.36 -9.01 21.16
N ILE A 4 -22.84 -10.22 21.45
CA ILE A 4 -22.76 -11.38 20.55
C ILE A 4 -23.80 -11.26 19.41
N LYS A 5 -25.03 -10.83 19.71
CA LYS A 5 -26.04 -10.54 18.68
C LYS A 5 -25.65 -9.37 17.75
N ARG A 6 -24.91 -8.36 18.25
CA ARG A 6 -24.45 -7.22 17.43
C ARG A 6 -23.26 -7.57 16.52
N ASN A 7 -22.52 -8.64 16.82
CA ASN A 7 -21.34 -9.08 16.08
C ASN A 7 -21.52 -10.46 15.40
N ALA A 8 -22.73 -11.02 15.40
CA ALA A 8 -22.99 -12.36 14.85
C ALA A 8 -22.64 -12.47 13.36
N GLY A 9 -22.93 -11.44 12.56
CA GLY A 9 -22.53 -11.39 11.15
C GLY A 9 -21.01 -11.34 10.96
N PHE A 10 -20.30 -10.64 11.86
CA PHE A 10 -18.84 -10.60 11.85
C PHE A 10 -18.21 -11.93 12.27
N LEU A 11 -18.82 -12.64 13.23
CA LEU A 11 -18.40 -13.97 13.65
C LEU A 11 -18.63 -15.02 12.53
N LEU A 12 -19.75 -14.91 11.80
CA LEU A 12 -20.06 -15.76 10.64
C LEU A 12 -19.09 -15.51 9.48
N LEU A 13 -18.75 -14.24 9.21
CA LEU A 13 -17.74 -13.88 8.20
C LEU A 13 -16.33 -14.35 8.60
N MET A 14 -15.98 -14.27 9.89
CA MET A 14 -14.74 -14.84 10.44
C MET A 14 -14.67 -16.35 10.22
N LEU A 15 -15.74 -17.08 10.54
CA LEU A 15 -15.81 -18.53 10.36
C LEU A 15 -15.75 -18.91 8.87
N ALA A 16 -16.42 -18.14 7.99
CA ALA A 16 -16.39 -18.37 6.54
C ALA A 16 -15.01 -18.09 5.92
N ALA A 17 -14.28 -17.08 6.43
CA ALA A 17 -12.91 -16.82 6.01
C ALA A 17 -11.97 -17.94 6.49
N LEU A 18 -12.09 -18.36 7.75
CA LEU A 18 -11.30 -19.45 8.33
C LEU A 18 -11.53 -20.77 7.61
N THR A 19 -12.78 -21.12 7.28
CA THR A 19 -13.06 -22.35 6.51
C THR A 19 -12.44 -22.25 5.11
N ARG A 20 -12.60 -21.14 4.39
CA ARG A 20 -11.95 -20.98 3.07
C ARG A 20 -10.43 -21.08 3.11
N VAL A 21 -9.77 -20.56 4.15
CA VAL A 21 -8.32 -20.70 4.36
C VAL A 21 -7.91 -22.16 4.57
N ILE A 22 -8.67 -22.91 5.36
CA ILE A 22 -8.41 -24.34 5.61
C ILE A 22 -8.63 -25.19 4.35
N TYR A 23 -9.66 -24.88 3.56
CA TYR A 23 -9.97 -25.65 2.34
C TYR A 23 -8.99 -25.42 1.18
N PHE A 24 -8.29 -24.27 1.12
CA PHE A 24 -7.40 -23.91 -0.01
C PHE A 24 -5.90 -24.03 0.28
N CYS A 25 -5.48 -24.33 1.52
CA CYS A 25 -4.06 -24.38 1.87
C CYS A 25 -3.71 -25.73 2.49
N GLU A 26 -2.80 -26.46 1.84
CA GLU A 26 -2.24 -27.70 2.36
C GLU A 26 -1.07 -27.41 3.31
N PRO A 27 -0.98 -28.09 4.47
CA PRO A 27 0.14 -27.94 5.38
C PRO A 27 1.39 -28.63 4.81
N GLN A 28 2.45 -27.86 4.52
CA GLN A 28 3.77 -28.40 4.18
C GLN A 28 4.81 -27.94 5.22
N GLY A 29 5.28 -28.85 6.07
CA GLY A 29 6.47 -28.62 6.90
C GLY A 29 6.40 -27.42 7.88
N GLY A 30 5.24 -27.17 8.48
CA GLY A 30 5.07 -26.12 9.51
C GLY A 30 4.76 -24.71 8.99
N ILE A 31 4.75 -24.51 7.67
CA ILE A 31 4.25 -23.30 7.00
C ILE A 31 3.12 -23.75 6.07
N PHE A 32 1.95 -23.10 6.11
CA PHE A 32 0.94 -23.36 5.10
C PHE A 32 1.46 -22.82 3.77
N SER A 33 1.65 -23.71 2.79
CA SER A 33 1.95 -23.30 1.43
C SER A 33 0.62 -23.24 0.70
N CYS A 34 0.00 -22.06 0.70
CA CYS A 34 -1.15 -21.85 -0.16
C CYS A 34 -0.61 -21.81 -1.59
N VAL A 35 -0.94 -22.83 -2.37
CA VAL A 35 -0.71 -22.81 -3.81
C VAL A 35 -1.37 -21.53 -4.32
N GLN A 36 -0.59 -20.58 -4.83
CA GLN A 36 -1.12 -19.58 -5.75
C GLN A 36 -1.86 -20.40 -6.81
N SER A 37 -3.18 -20.26 -6.89
CA SER A 37 -3.97 -21.01 -7.86
C SER A 37 -3.23 -20.97 -9.21
N PRO A 38 -2.85 -22.11 -9.79
CA PRO A 38 -2.26 -22.15 -11.13
C PRO A 38 -3.27 -21.66 -12.17
N GLU A 39 -4.56 -21.61 -11.80
CA GLU A 39 -5.58 -20.87 -12.54
C GLU A 39 -5.45 -19.38 -12.25
N LYS A 40 -4.70 -18.71 -13.14
CA LYS A 40 -5.22 -17.58 -13.93
C LYS A 40 -6.45 -16.93 -13.28
N GLY A 41 -6.23 -15.94 -12.41
CA GLY A 41 -7.30 -15.31 -11.65
C GLY A 41 -8.43 -14.74 -12.54
N PRO A 42 -9.63 -14.47 -11.99
CA PRO A 42 -10.83 -14.05 -12.74
C PRO A 42 -10.72 -12.72 -13.51
N PHE A 43 -9.54 -12.10 -13.55
CA PHE A 43 -9.26 -10.82 -14.18
C PHE A 43 -8.18 -10.90 -15.28
N GLU A 44 -7.92 -12.10 -15.83
CA GLU A 44 -7.14 -12.30 -17.07
C GLU A 44 -7.62 -11.42 -18.23
N PHE A 45 -8.87 -10.95 -18.20
CA PHE A 45 -9.42 -10.02 -19.18
C PHE A 45 -8.50 -8.81 -19.44
N PHE A 46 -7.78 -8.34 -18.42
CA PHE A 46 -6.89 -7.19 -18.55
C PHE A 46 -5.47 -7.55 -19.00
N GLU A 47 -5.08 -8.83 -19.00
CA GLU A 47 -3.70 -9.23 -19.29
C GLU A 47 -3.26 -8.88 -20.73
N PRO A 48 -4.06 -9.13 -21.79
CA PRO A 48 -3.73 -8.67 -23.14
C PRO A 48 -3.62 -7.15 -23.23
N VAL A 49 -4.47 -6.44 -22.48
CA VAL A 49 -4.45 -4.97 -22.43
C VAL A 49 -3.17 -4.49 -21.76
N LYS A 50 -2.77 -5.08 -20.62
CA LYS A 50 -1.52 -4.77 -19.94
C LYS A 50 -0.31 -5.01 -20.83
N GLN A 51 -0.28 -6.12 -21.56
CA GLN A 51 0.80 -6.42 -22.50
C GLN A 51 0.90 -5.36 -23.60
N HIS A 52 -0.23 -4.99 -24.22
CA HIS A 52 -0.25 -3.92 -25.24
C HIS A 52 0.18 -2.56 -24.68
N LEU A 53 -0.24 -2.21 -23.47
CA LEU A 53 0.20 -0.98 -22.79
C LEU A 53 1.70 -1.02 -22.46
N SER A 54 2.23 -2.19 -22.09
CA SER A 54 3.65 -2.37 -21.81
C SER A 54 4.52 -2.13 -23.05
N GLU A 55 4.10 -2.63 -24.21
CA GLU A 55 4.78 -2.41 -25.48
C GLU A 55 4.78 -0.93 -25.87
N ARG A 56 3.65 -0.24 -25.66
CA ARG A 56 3.56 1.22 -25.86
C ARG A 56 4.55 1.96 -24.96
N ALA A 57 4.58 1.67 -23.66
CA ALA A 57 5.49 2.34 -22.74
C ALA A 57 6.95 2.17 -23.17
N ARG A 58 7.34 0.95 -23.56
CA ARG A 58 8.71 0.62 -24.02
C ARG A 58 9.11 1.32 -25.32
N LYS A 59 8.13 1.68 -26.16
CA LYS A 59 8.40 2.44 -27.38
C LYS A 59 8.76 3.90 -27.10
N PHE A 60 8.23 4.49 -26.02
CA PHE A 60 8.42 5.90 -25.69
C PHE A 60 9.44 6.14 -24.57
N LEU A 61 9.66 5.15 -23.69
CA LEU A 61 10.58 5.26 -22.56
C LEU A 61 11.64 4.14 -22.61
N PRO A 62 12.92 4.47 -22.37
CA PRO A 62 13.95 3.46 -22.18
C PRO A 62 13.72 2.68 -20.88
N SER A 63 14.38 1.53 -20.75
CA SER A 63 14.55 0.88 -19.45
C SER A 63 15.58 1.67 -18.62
N PRO A 64 15.37 1.95 -17.32
CA PRO A 64 14.30 1.41 -16.47
C PRO A 64 13.03 2.26 -16.32
N HIS A 65 12.93 3.41 -17.01
CA HIS A 65 11.78 4.32 -16.92
C HIS A 65 10.46 3.66 -17.31
N SER A 66 10.46 2.79 -18.31
CA SER A 66 9.24 2.06 -18.70
C SER A 66 8.76 1.12 -17.60
N GLU A 67 9.65 0.37 -16.94
CA GLU A 67 9.28 -0.52 -15.83
C GLU A 67 8.78 0.26 -14.61
N LEU A 68 9.39 1.42 -14.32
CA LEU A 68 8.93 2.32 -13.26
C LEU A 68 7.48 2.77 -13.48
N VAL A 69 7.17 3.28 -14.69
CA VAL A 69 5.82 3.75 -15.01
C VAL A 69 4.82 2.60 -14.98
N LEU A 70 5.16 1.46 -15.59
CA LEU A 70 4.27 0.29 -15.64
C LEU A 70 3.99 -0.28 -14.24
N GLY A 71 5.01 -0.36 -13.38
CA GLY A 71 4.85 -0.74 -11.98
C GLY A 71 3.91 0.21 -11.23
N MET A 72 4.17 1.52 -11.30
CA MET A 72 3.42 2.52 -10.51
C MET A 72 1.97 2.71 -10.97
N THR A 73 1.71 2.56 -12.26
CA THR A 73 0.39 2.87 -12.86
C THR A 73 -0.51 1.65 -12.93
N ILE A 74 -0.03 0.54 -13.49
CA ILE A 74 -0.84 -0.61 -13.87
C ILE A 74 -0.50 -1.89 -13.09
N GLY A 75 0.50 -1.82 -12.19
CA GLY A 75 0.89 -2.96 -11.33
C GLY A 75 1.51 -4.11 -12.10
N LEU A 76 2.21 -3.81 -13.19
CA LEU A 76 2.95 -4.82 -13.92
C LEU A 76 4.34 -5.00 -13.27
N ASP A 77 4.59 -6.17 -12.68
CA ASP A 77 5.90 -6.51 -12.11
C ASP A 77 6.90 -6.92 -13.21
N ASP A 78 7.32 -5.91 -13.98
CA ASP A 78 8.34 -6.06 -15.01
C ASP A 78 9.76 -5.75 -14.50
N LEU A 79 9.93 -5.47 -13.20
CA LEU A 79 11.22 -5.12 -12.59
C LEU A 79 12.28 -6.21 -12.76
N SER A 80 11.87 -7.46 -12.97
CA SER A 80 12.79 -8.57 -13.27
C SER A 80 13.54 -8.38 -14.60
N LYS A 81 13.06 -7.51 -15.50
CA LYS A 81 13.74 -7.15 -16.76
C LYS A 81 14.84 -6.11 -16.57
N SER A 82 14.89 -5.42 -15.43
CA SER A 82 15.94 -4.49 -15.04
C SER A 82 16.52 -4.83 -13.65
N PRO A 83 17.32 -5.92 -13.53
CA PRO A 83 17.83 -6.42 -12.24
C PRO A 83 18.59 -5.37 -11.44
N ARG A 84 19.43 -4.56 -12.10
CA ARG A 84 20.18 -3.47 -11.46
C ARG A 84 19.25 -2.47 -10.79
N PHE A 85 18.18 -2.06 -11.47
CA PHE A 85 17.20 -1.12 -10.92
C PHE A 85 16.40 -1.78 -9.79
N LYS A 86 15.98 -3.03 -9.95
CA LYS A 86 15.30 -3.81 -8.90
C LYS A 86 16.15 -3.90 -7.62
N ASP A 87 17.45 -4.11 -7.75
CA ASP A 87 18.35 -4.19 -6.59
C ASP A 87 18.62 -2.82 -5.97
N ALA A 88 18.74 -1.75 -6.78
CA ALA A 88 18.80 -0.38 -6.27
C ALA A 88 17.55 -0.01 -5.45
N LEU A 89 16.35 -0.39 -5.94
CA LEU A 89 15.08 -0.22 -5.22
C LEU A 89 15.04 -1.01 -3.90
N LYS A 90 15.58 -2.22 -3.86
CA LYS A 90 15.69 -3.01 -2.62
C LYS A 90 16.64 -2.36 -1.62
N ARG A 91 17.84 -1.95 -2.07
CA ARG A 91 18.87 -1.32 -1.22
C ARG A 91 18.38 0.00 -0.61
N THR A 92 17.68 0.81 -1.39
CA THR A 92 17.08 2.07 -0.92
C THR A 92 15.75 1.88 -0.20
N GLY A 93 15.22 0.66 -0.13
CA GLY A 93 13.92 0.35 0.47
C GLY A 93 12.73 0.98 -0.26
N THR A 94 12.89 1.42 -1.51
CA THR A 94 11.85 2.12 -2.31
C THR A 94 11.04 1.18 -3.20
N ILE A 95 11.33 -0.13 -3.22
CA ILE A 95 10.61 -1.12 -4.05
C ILE A 95 9.09 -1.10 -3.83
N HIS A 96 8.64 -0.87 -2.60
CA HIS A 96 7.22 -0.79 -2.25
C HIS A 96 6.50 0.45 -2.81
N VAL A 97 7.26 1.45 -3.27
CA VAL A 97 6.74 2.67 -3.91
C VAL A 97 6.48 2.44 -5.40
N VAL A 98 7.29 1.58 -6.04
CA VAL A 98 7.15 1.25 -7.46
C VAL A 98 5.99 0.28 -7.70
N VAL A 99 5.75 -0.65 -6.76
CA VAL A 99 4.57 -1.52 -6.79
C VAL A 99 3.32 -0.70 -6.47
N VAL A 100 2.19 -1.00 -7.13
CA VAL A 100 0.96 -0.24 -6.90
C VAL A 100 0.55 -0.34 -5.44
N SER A 101 0.46 0.81 -4.79
CA SER A 101 0.16 0.91 -3.37
C SER A 101 -1.22 1.51 -3.12
N GLY A 102 -1.62 1.52 -1.84
CA GLY A 102 -2.81 2.25 -1.40
C GLY A 102 -2.76 3.75 -1.68
N PHE A 103 -1.56 4.31 -1.90
CA PHE A 103 -1.41 5.72 -2.25
C PHE A 103 -1.96 6.01 -3.65
N ASN A 104 -1.57 5.21 -4.65
CA ASN A 104 -2.11 5.32 -6.01
C ASN A 104 -3.64 5.20 -6.02
N MET A 105 -4.15 4.26 -5.21
CA MET A 105 -5.59 4.09 -5.07
C MET A 105 -6.29 5.31 -4.45
N SER A 106 -5.69 5.93 -3.43
CA SER A 106 -6.22 7.15 -2.82
C SER A 106 -6.23 8.33 -3.78
N LEU A 107 -5.23 8.42 -4.67
CA LEU A 107 -5.19 9.42 -5.73
C LEU A 107 -6.34 9.21 -6.72
N VAL A 108 -6.51 7.98 -7.24
CA VAL A 108 -7.61 7.65 -8.17
C VAL A 108 -8.97 7.99 -7.55
N ALA A 109 -9.18 7.66 -6.27
CA ALA A 109 -10.41 8.00 -5.55
C ALA A 109 -10.60 9.52 -5.42
N GLY A 110 -9.55 10.27 -5.09
CA GLY A 110 -9.59 11.72 -4.98
C GLY A 110 -9.90 12.41 -6.30
N TYR A 111 -9.30 11.98 -7.41
CA TYR A 111 -9.59 12.50 -8.74
C TYR A 111 -10.98 12.12 -9.22
N ALA A 112 -11.46 10.90 -8.96
CA ALA A 112 -12.82 10.51 -9.27
C ALA A 112 -13.84 11.45 -8.60
N LEU A 113 -13.64 11.78 -7.32
CA LEU A 113 -14.47 12.76 -6.62
C LEU A 113 -14.36 14.18 -7.18
N LYS A 114 -13.18 14.61 -7.62
CA LYS A 114 -13.02 15.93 -8.25
C LYS A 114 -13.76 16.02 -9.59
N ILE A 115 -13.72 14.94 -10.39
CA ILE A 115 -14.34 14.89 -11.72
C ILE A 115 -15.86 14.73 -11.61
N PHE A 116 -16.35 13.78 -10.79
CA PHE A 116 -17.78 13.50 -10.67
C PHE A 116 -18.48 14.45 -9.70
N GLY A 117 -17.74 15.08 -8.79
CA GLY A 117 -18.23 16.01 -7.78
C GLY A 117 -18.56 15.32 -6.44
N SER A 118 -19.31 16.03 -5.60
CA SER A 118 -19.52 15.66 -4.20
C SER A 118 -20.07 14.23 -3.99
N PRO A 119 -19.53 13.46 -3.01
CA PRO A 119 -19.98 12.09 -2.73
C PRO A 119 -21.37 12.01 -2.10
N TYR A 120 -22.01 13.14 -1.75
CA TYR A 120 -23.37 13.15 -1.20
C TYR A 120 -24.46 12.86 -2.25
N LYS A 121 -24.10 12.81 -3.53
CA LYS A 121 -25.00 12.38 -4.61
C LYS A 121 -24.75 10.90 -4.92
N VAL A 122 -25.81 10.08 -4.92
CA VAL A 122 -25.73 8.62 -5.20
C VAL A 122 -24.97 8.34 -6.51
N LYS A 123 -25.28 9.10 -7.57
CA LYS A 123 -24.59 8.98 -8.86
C LYS A 123 -23.08 9.15 -8.73
N ASN A 124 -22.63 10.19 -8.04
CA ASN A 124 -21.20 10.51 -7.89
C ASN A 124 -20.47 9.51 -7.01
N LEU A 125 -21.14 9.04 -5.96
CA LEU A 125 -20.67 7.95 -5.10
C LEU A 125 -20.44 6.68 -5.91
N LEU A 126 -21.46 6.23 -6.65
CA LEU A 126 -21.38 5.02 -7.46
C LEU A 126 -20.31 5.13 -8.54
N LEU A 127 -20.25 6.24 -9.27
CA LEU A 127 -19.20 6.47 -10.26
C LEU A 127 -17.80 6.40 -9.63
N SER A 128 -17.59 7.00 -8.45
CA SER A 128 -16.29 6.96 -7.76
C SER A 128 -15.92 5.54 -7.30
N ILE A 129 -16.88 4.78 -6.77
CA ILE A 129 -16.67 3.38 -6.36
C ILE A 129 -16.39 2.50 -7.58
N ILE A 130 -17.10 2.70 -8.69
CA ILE A 130 -16.89 1.95 -9.94
C ILE A 130 -15.50 2.27 -10.52
N THR A 131 -15.11 3.54 -10.60
CA THR A 131 -13.79 3.94 -11.10
C THR A 131 -12.66 3.33 -10.28
N THR A 132 -12.76 3.41 -8.96
CA THR A 132 -11.76 2.82 -8.06
C THR A 132 -11.75 1.29 -8.15
N PHE A 133 -12.91 0.64 -8.28
CA PHE A 133 -13.00 -0.80 -8.51
C PHE A 133 -12.33 -1.23 -9.83
N VAL A 134 -12.61 -0.51 -10.93
CA VAL A 134 -11.97 -0.77 -12.23
C VAL A 134 -10.46 -0.62 -12.13
N TYR A 135 -9.95 0.39 -11.42
CA TYR A 135 -8.52 0.54 -11.18
C TYR A 135 -7.93 -0.61 -10.35
N ALA A 136 -8.61 -1.04 -9.28
CA ALA A 136 -8.17 -2.18 -8.47
C ALA A 136 -8.17 -3.49 -9.28
N ALA A 137 -9.16 -3.69 -10.16
CA ALA A 137 -9.21 -4.82 -11.07
C ALA A 137 -8.09 -4.76 -12.12
N PHE A 138 -7.85 -3.56 -12.68
CA PHE A 138 -6.79 -3.35 -13.66
C PHE A 138 -5.41 -3.62 -13.07
N THR A 139 -5.19 -3.31 -11.80
CA THR A 139 -3.91 -3.57 -11.10
C THR A 139 -3.79 -5.00 -10.56
N GLY A 140 -4.77 -5.88 -10.83
CA GLY A 140 -4.73 -7.29 -10.42
C GLY A 140 -5.12 -7.55 -8.97
N PHE A 141 -5.78 -6.61 -8.30
CA PHE A 141 -6.19 -6.71 -6.89
C PHE A 141 -5.04 -7.09 -5.94
N GLU A 142 -3.86 -6.53 -6.15
CA GLU A 142 -2.77 -6.69 -5.19
C GLU A 142 -3.23 -6.35 -3.76
N PRO A 143 -2.80 -7.09 -2.72
CA PRO A 143 -3.31 -6.92 -1.36
C PRO A 143 -3.33 -5.47 -0.85
N PRO A 144 -2.29 -4.64 -1.08
CA PRO A 144 -2.29 -3.22 -0.71
C PRO A 144 -3.40 -2.40 -1.36
N VAL A 145 -3.70 -2.68 -2.64
CA VAL A 145 -4.71 -2.00 -3.45
C VAL A 145 -6.11 -2.47 -3.08
N LEU A 146 -6.31 -3.78 -2.93
CA LEU A 146 -7.60 -4.34 -2.54
C LEU A 146 -8.04 -3.81 -1.16
N ARG A 147 -7.13 -3.79 -0.17
CA ARG A 147 -7.42 -3.15 1.12
C ARG A 147 -7.77 -1.67 0.95
N ALA A 148 -6.98 -0.92 0.19
CA ALA A 148 -7.22 0.51 -0.02
C ALA A 148 -8.56 0.77 -0.72
N TRP A 149 -8.95 -0.07 -1.68
CA TRP A 149 -10.26 -0.05 -2.31
C TRP A 149 -11.37 -0.20 -1.29
N VAL A 150 -11.34 -1.28 -0.51
CA VAL A 150 -12.36 -1.57 0.50
C VAL A 150 -12.50 -0.40 1.47
N MET A 151 -11.39 0.06 2.06
CA MET A 151 -11.41 1.19 3.00
C MET A 151 -11.96 2.46 2.34
N THR A 152 -11.54 2.77 1.11
CA THR A 152 -12.04 3.93 0.35
C THR A 152 -13.54 3.83 0.10
N SER A 153 -14.04 2.69 -0.40
CA SER A 153 -15.47 2.48 -0.67
C SER A 153 -16.31 2.67 0.59
N PHE A 154 -15.90 2.07 1.71
CA PHE A 154 -16.59 2.27 2.99
C PHE A 154 -16.54 3.72 3.46
N MET A 155 -15.39 4.39 3.35
CA MET A 155 -15.27 5.81 3.71
C MET A 155 -16.18 6.70 2.85
N LEU A 156 -16.31 6.43 1.55
CA LEU A 156 -17.21 7.15 0.66
C LEU A 156 -18.68 6.94 1.05
N VAL A 157 -19.08 5.70 1.33
CA VAL A 157 -20.44 5.37 1.81
C VAL A 157 -20.72 6.00 3.17
N GLY A 158 -19.72 6.02 4.07
CA GLY A 158 -19.80 6.69 5.37
C GLY A 158 -20.05 8.20 5.21
N LYS A 159 -19.27 8.86 4.34
CA LYS A 159 -19.47 10.27 3.98
C LYS A 159 -20.87 10.50 3.40
N PHE A 160 -21.30 9.71 2.42
CA PHE A 160 -22.65 9.80 1.86
C PHE A 160 -23.75 9.69 2.92
N SER A 161 -23.57 8.82 3.91
CA SER A 161 -24.52 8.60 5.01
C SER A 161 -24.40 9.63 6.15
N GLY A 162 -23.49 10.61 6.05
CA GLY A 162 -23.19 11.57 7.13
C GLY A 162 -22.56 10.94 8.38
N ARG A 163 -21.99 9.73 8.27
CA ARG A 163 -21.42 8.98 9.41
C ARG A 163 -19.90 9.00 9.37
N LEU A 164 -19.29 9.38 10.49
CA LEU A 164 -17.86 9.21 10.71
C LEU A 164 -17.57 7.74 11.05
N LEU A 165 -16.87 7.05 10.15
CA LEU A 165 -16.45 5.68 10.36
C LEU A 165 -15.12 5.65 11.11
N ASN A 166 -14.98 4.71 12.03
CA ASN A 166 -13.73 4.50 12.75
C ASN A 166 -12.74 3.75 11.82
N THR A 167 -11.63 4.39 11.47
CA THR A 167 -10.62 3.87 10.53
C THR A 167 -9.99 2.55 10.99
N LEU A 168 -9.82 2.33 12.30
CA LEU A 168 -9.32 1.04 12.82
C LEU A 168 -10.32 -0.09 12.58
N ARG A 169 -11.62 0.17 12.78
CA ARG A 169 -12.65 -0.82 12.46
C ARG A 169 -12.70 -1.12 10.96
N LEU A 170 -12.51 -0.10 10.13
CA LEU A 170 -12.41 -0.29 8.68
C LEU A 170 -11.19 -1.11 8.28
N LEU A 171 -10.06 -0.94 8.94
CA LEU A 171 -8.86 -1.75 8.71
C LEU A 171 -9.11 -3.23 9.05
N VAL A 172 -9.82 -3.50 10.14
CA VAL A 172 -10.21 -4.87 10.52
C VAL A 172 -11.17 -5.46 9.48
N VAL A 173 -12.23 -4.72 9.11
CA VAL A 173 -13.19 -5.16 8.08
C VAL A 173 -12.51 -5.39 6.73
N SER A 174 -11.58 -4.51 6.32
CA SER A 174 -10.87 -4.68 5.05
C SER A 174 -9.97 -5.91 5.06
N TYR A 175 -9.36 -6.26 6.20
CA TYR A 175 -8.61 -7.51 6.33
C TYR A 175 -9.50 -8.73 6.08
N PHE A 176 -10.70 -8.76 6.67
CA PHE A 176 -11.67 -9.83 6.41
C PHE A 176 -12.08 -9.92 4.95
N VAL A 177 -12.38 -8.80 4.31
CA VAL A 177 -12.76 -8.79 2.90
C VAL A 177 -11.62 -9.31 2.02
N VAL A 178 -10.38 -8.90 2.29
CA VAL A 178 -9.19 -9.38 1.56
C VAL A 178 -9.04 -10.90 1.68
N LEU A 179 -9.24 -11.47 2.88
CA LEU A 179 -9.17 -12.91 3.12
C LEU A 179 -10.34 -13.69 2.50
N LEU A 180 -11.55 -13.11 2.47
CA LEU A 180 -12.71 -13.73 1.84
C LEU A 180 -12.55 -13.85 0.33
N ILE A 181 -11.93 -12.84 -0.30
CA ILE A 181 -11.67 -12.80 -1.74
C ILE A 181 -10.56 -13.79 -2.10
N ASN A 182 -9.42 -13.75 -1.39
CA ASN A 182 -8.35 -14.69 -1.61
C ASN A 182 -7.74 -15.12 -0.26
N PRO A 183 -8.00 -16.34 0.21
CA PRO A 183 -7.48 -16.83 1.49
C PRO A 183 -5.95 -16.94 1.52
N GLY A 184 -5.30 -17.16 0.36
CA GLY A 184 -3.84 -17.20 0.26
C GLY A 184 -3.16 -15.89 0.65
N ASN A 185 -3.89 -14.76 0.64
CA ASN A 185 -3.39 -13.49 1.13
C ASN A 185 -3.06 -13.51 2.63
N PHE A 186 -3.56 -14.49 3.39
CA PHE A 186 -3.18 -14.65 4.79
C PHE A 186 -1.68 -14.83 4.97
N PHE A 187 -1.00 -15.55 4.05
CA PHE A 187 0.43 -15.85 4.13
C PHE A 187 1.29 -14.92 3.27
N SER A 188 0.68 -13.92 2.62
CA SER A 188 1.40 -12.98 1.77
C SER A 188 2.13 -11.91 2.58
N ALA A 189 3.43 -11.75 2.30
CA ALA A 189 4.25 -10.67 2.85
C ALA A 189 3.62 -9.29 2.62
N SER A 190 3.12 -9.06 1.41
CA SER A 190 2.49 -7.80 1.00
C SER A 190 1.27 -7.46 1.85
N THR A 191 0.48 -8.47 2.24
CA THR A 191 -0.65 -8.27 3.17
C THR A 191 -0.15 -7.80 4.52
N TYR A 192 0.77 -8.52 5.16
CA TYR A 192 1.25 -8.15 6.49
C TYR A 192 1.89 -6.77 6.51
N LEU A 193 2.80 -6.49 5.57
CA LEU A 193 3.48 -5.21 5.47
C LEU A 193 2.47 -4.07 5.28
N SER A 194 1.49 -4.24 4.39
CA SER A 194 0.51 -3.19 4.12
C SER A 194 -0.39 -2.92 5.32
N PHE A 195 -1.01 -3.96 5.90
CA PHE A 195 -1.92 -3.80 7.03
C PHE A 195 -1.19 -3.26 8.27
N LEU A 196 0.04 -3.71 8.51
CA LEU A 196 0.85 -3.27 9.63
C LEU A 196 1.31 -1.82 9.47
N ALA A 197 1.74 -1.42 8.26
CA ALA A 197 2.05 -0.01 7.94
C ALA A 197 0.83 0.90 8.17
N THR A 198 -0.34 0.50 7.69
CA THR A 198 -1.57 1.30 7.87
C THR A 198 -2.04 1.32 9.32
N PHE A 199 -1.87 0.23 10.06
CA PHE A 199 -2.13 0.23 11.50
C PHE A 199 -1.19 1.21 12.23
N GLY A 200 0.11 1.14 11.94
CA GLY A 200 1.12 2.04 12.51
C GLY A 200 0.79 3.50 12.23
N LEU A 201 0.44 3.81 10.98
CA LEU A 201 -0.04 5.13 10.55
C LEU A 201 -1.26 5.60 11.36
N ILE A 202 -2.32 4.79 11.47
CA ILE A 202 -3.57 5.21 12.13
C ILE A 202 -3.39 5.41 13.64
N VAL A 203 -2.54 4.62 14.29
CA VAL A 203 -2.37 4.65 15.74
C VAL A 203 -1.33 5.69 16.17
N PHE A 204 -0.18 5.72 15.50
CA PHE A 204 1.01 6.44 15.97
C PHE A 204 1.29 7.76 15.26
N ALA A 205 0.65 8.07 14.11
CA ALA A 205 0.91 9.34 13.42
C ALA A 205 0.60 10.56 14.29
N ASP A 206 -0.61 10.68 14.86
CA ASP A 206 -0.94 11.86 15.69
C ASP A 206 -0.07 11.95 16.96
N PRO A 207 0.18 10.85 17.73
CA PRO A 207 1.09 10.90 18.87
C PRO A 207 2.51 11.36 18.51
N VAL A 208 3.05 10.86 17.39
CA VAL A 208 4.38 11.23 16.90
C VAL A 208 4.40 12.70 16.49
N GLU A 209 3.39 13.17 15.74
CA GLU A 209 3.30 14.57 15.32
C GLU A 209 3.23 15.50 16.55
N ASN A 210 2.40 15.16 17.54
CA ASN A 210 2.29 15.94 18.78
C ASN A 210 3.59 15.96 19.59
N PHE A 211 4.34 14.86 19.61
CA PHE A 211 5.64 14.80 20.27
C PHE A 211 6.65 15.70 19.56
N LEU A 212 6.72 15.65 18.22
CA LEU A 212 7.61 16.50 17.43
C LEU A 212 7.26 17.99 17.56
N LEU A 213 5.97 18.34 17.59
CA LEU A 213 5.51 19.72 17.81
C LEU A 213 5.97 20.26 19.17
N LYS A 214 5.94 19.42 20.22
CA LYS A 214 6.44 19.81 21.55
C LYS A 214 7.96 20.00 21.58
N LEU A 215 8.69 19.16 20.83
CA LEU A 215 10.15 19.20 20.79
C LEU A 215 10.68 20.40 20.01
N PHE A 216 10.15 20.64 18.80
CA PHE A 216 10.68 21.66 17.90
C PHE A 216 9.98 23.02 18.02
N LYS A 217 8.86 23.11 18.77
CA LYS A 217 8.04 24.33 18.99
C LYS A 217 7.58 25.07 17.73
N ASN A 218 7.83 24.52 16.54
CA ASN A 218 7.48 25.11 15.25
C ASN A 218 6.72 24.08 14.41
N LYS A 219 5.64 24.52 13.77
CA LYS A 219 4.80 23.65 12.94
C LYS A 219 5.29 23.71 11.50
N TRP A 220 6.11 22.74 11.11
CA TRP A 220 6.48 22.57 9.72
C TRP A 220 5.32 21.95 8.94
N SER A 221 5.06 22.44 7.73
CA SER A 221 3.98 21.96 6.86
C SER A 221 4.10 20.46 6.55
N VAL A 222 5.33 19.93 6.57
CA VAL A 222 5.66 18.52 6.26
C VAL A 222 5.62 17.59 7.47
N MET A 223 5.36 18.10 8.68
CA MET A 223 5.48 17.32 9.91
C MET A 223 4.47 16.17 9.98
N GLY A 224 3.25 16.37 9.45
CA GLY A 224 2.23 15.32 9.39
C GLY A 224 2.65 14.16 8.47
N ASP A 225 3.11 14.47 7.26
CA ASP A 225 3.54 13.46 6.28
C ASP A 225 4.78 12.69 6.76
N PHE A 226 5.71 13.38 7.44
CA PHE A 226 6.85 12.75 8.08
C PHE A 226 6.41 11.81 9.21
N SER A 227 5.54 12.28 10.10
CA SER A 227 5.04 11.49 11.24
C SER A 227 4.28 10.24 10.77
N ALA A 228 3.48 10.39 9.71
CA ALA A 228 2.79 9.31 9.04
C ALA A 228 3.77 8.26 8.48
N SER A 229 4.76 8.70 7.70
CA SER A 229 5.75 7.83 7.07
C SER A 229 6.63 7.11 8.10
N PHE A 230 7.08 7.85 9.12
CA PHE A 230 7.87 7.31 10.23
C PHE A 230 7.10 6.26 11.04
N SER A 231 5.83 6.53 11.35
CA SER A 231 4.96 5.60 12.09
C SER A 231 4.71 4.32 11.31
N ALA A 232 4.49 4.42 10.00
CA ALA A 232 4.36 3.25 9.13
C ALA A 232 5.67 2.44 9.08
N GLN A 233 6.80 3.11 8.86
CA GLN A 233 8.12 2.49 8.71
C GLN A 233 8.53 1.71 9.96
N ILE A 234 8.43 2.34 11.13
CA ILE A 234 8.77 1.72 12.42
C ILE A 234 7.95 0.45 12.67
N MET A 235 6.68 0.44 12.27
CA MET A 235 5.82 -0.73 12.49
C MET A 235 6.22 -1.92 11.60
N VAL A 236 6.64 -1.66 10.36
CA VAL A 236 7.01 -2.72 9.39
C VAL A 236 8.47 -3.12 9.46
N TRP A 237 9.33 -2.30 10.05
CA TRP A 237 10.78 -2.48 10.03
C TRP A 237 11.25 -3.85 10.58
N PRO A 238 10.80 -4.34 11.74
CA PRO A 238 11.14 -5.69 12.22
C PRO A 238 10.70 -6.80 11.28
N LEU A 239 9.53 -6.64 10.66
CA LEU A 239 8.97 -7.62 9.74
C LEU A 239 9.79 -7.68 8.46
N ILE A 240 10.19 -6.53 7.90
CA ILE A 240 11.08 -6.46 6.74
C ILE A 240 12.42 -7.14 7.07
N SER A 241 13.02 -6.84 8.22
CA SER A 241 14.25 -7.48 8.68
C SER A 241 14.11 -9.00 8.84
N GLY A 242 13.02 -9.47 9.44
CA GLY A 242 12.78 -10.90 9.65
C GLY A 242 12.53 -11.67 8.36
N MET A 243 11.80 -11.08 7.40
CA MET A 243 11.41 -11.73 6.15
C MET A 243 12.50 -11.66 5.07
N PHE A 244 13.16 -10.52 4.93
CA PHE A 244 14.11 -10.26 3.84
C PHE A 244 15.57 -10.23 4.30
N GLY A 245 15.84 -10.21 5.61
CA GLY A 245 17.20 -10.19 6.16
C GLY A 245 17.96 -8.88 5.92
N GLN A 246 17.31 -7.87 5.34
CA GLN A 246 17.91 -6.59 4.97
C GLN A 246 17.04 -5.44 5.43
N VAL A 247 17.69 -4.36 5.84
CA VAL A 247 17.06 -3.14 6.33
C VAL A 247 17.69 -1.96 5.62
N SER A 248 16.86 -1.09 5.03
CA SER A 248 17.34 0.19 4.51
C SER A 248 17.18 1.29 5.55
N LEU A 249 18.31 1.84 6.02
CA LEU A 249 18.36 2.95 6.97
C LEU A 249 18.02 4.29 6.30
N ILE A 250 18.36 4.41 5.02
CA ILE A 250 18.11 5.62 4.22
C ILE A 250 16.71 5.65 3.61
N SER A 251 15.90 4.59 3.76
CA SER A 251 14.60 4.48 3.12
C SER A 251 13.69 5.67 3.42
N LEU A 252 13.66 6.17 4.66
CA LEU A 252 12.85 7.34 5.01
C LEU A 252 13.30 8.61 4.26
N LEU A 253 14.61 8.81 4.11
CA LEU A 253 15.19 9.94 3.40
C LEU A 253 14.90 9.85 1.90
N VAL A 254 15.16 8.69 1.30
CA VAL A 254 14.94 8.48 -0.13
C VAL A 254 13.45 8.59 -0.46
N ASN A 255 12.57 7.97 0.35
CA ASN A 255 11.12 8.10 0.20
C ASN A 255 10.68 9.58 0.24
N ALA A 256 11.16 10.37 1.19
CA ALA A 256 10.83 11.79 1.26
C ALA A 256 11.26 12.56 -0.01
N LEU A 257 12.41 12.20 -0.59
CA LEU A 257 12.92 12.82 -1.81
C LEU A 257 12.18 12.38 -3.07
N VAL A 258 11.64 11.15 -3.14
CA VAL A 258 11.05 10.62 -4.37
C VAL A 258 9.51 10.58 -4.36
N LEU A 259 8.86 10.57 -3.20
CA LEU A 259 7.41 10.37 -3.09
C LEU A 259 6.58 11.43 -3.83
N TRP A 260 7.09 12.66 -3.99
CA TRP A 260 6.39 13.72 -4.72
C TRP A 260 6.28 13.45 -6.23
N THR A 261 7.13 12.58 -6.79
CA THR A 261 7.02 12.19 -8.21
C THR A 261 5.94 11.15 -8.44
N VAL A 262 5.57 10.37 -7.41
CA VAL A 262 4.59 9.28 -7.52
C VAL A 262 3.22 9.77 -7.98
N PRO A 263 2.61 10.83 -7.41
CA PRO A 263 1.33 11.34 -7.90
C PRO A 263 1.40 11.79 -9.35
N ILE A 264 2.50 12.45 -9.74
CA ILE A 264 2.72 12.96 -11.10
C ILE A 264 2.78 11.77 -12.07
N THR A 265 3.56 10.75 -11.74
CA THR A 265 3.69 9.53 -12.54
C THR A 265 2.39 8.76 -12.64
N THR A 266 1.64 8.61 -11.56
CA THR A 266 0.36 7.88 -11.57
C THR A 266 -0.71 8.62 -12.37
N VAL A 267 -0.83 9.94 -12.17
CA VAL A 267 -1.88 10.76 -12.82
C VAL A 267 -1.59 11.00 -14.30
N MET A 268 -0.34 11.22 -14.69
CA MET A 268 0.02 11.42 -16.10
C MET A 268 0.30 10.12 -16.83
N GLY A 269 0.83 9.11 -16.15
CA GLY A 269 1.20 7.82 -16.73
C GLY A 269 0.00 7.01 -17.21
N ILE A 270 -1.12 7.00 -16.47
CA ILE A 270 -2.34 6.31 -16.92
C ILE A 270 -2.83 6.87 -18.27
N PRO A 271 -3.06 8.19 -18.43
CA PRO A 271 -3.37 8.79 -19.73
C PRO A 271 -2.30 8.55 -20.80
N ALA A 272 -1.01 8.61 -20.45
CA ALA A 272 0.10 8.41 -21.39
C ALA A 272 0.07 7.01 -22.03
N LEU A 273 -0.31 6.00 -21.27
CA LEU A 273 -0.47 4.62 -21.74
C LEU A 273 -1.66 4.48 -22.70
N LEU A 274 -2.77 5.16 -22.40
CA LEU A 274 -3.99 5.11 -23.21
C LEU A 274 -3.85 5.91 -24.52
N ILE A 275 -3.25 7.09 -24.45
CA ILE A 275 -3.07 8.04 -25.55
C ILE A 275 -1.55 8.21 -25.80
N PRO A 276 -0.96 7.43 -26.72
CA PRO A 276 0.50 7.40 -26.92
C PRO A 276 1.00 8.62 -27.71
N VAL A 277 0.83 9.82 -27.15
CA VAL A 277 1.33 11.07 -27.74
C VAL A 277 2.65 11.46 -27.11
N LYS A 278 3.65 11.75 -27.96
CA LYS A 278 5.02 12.08 -27.56
C LYS A 278 5.14 13.18 -26.48
N PRO A 279 4.34 14.28 -26.51
CA PRO A 279 4.46 15.36 -25.53
C PRO A 279 4.24 14.91 -24.09
N VAL A 280 3.30 14.00 -23.83
CA VAL A 280 3.00 13.52 -22.47
C VAL A 280 4.20 12.74 -21.90
N TRP A 281 4.82 11.89 -22.73
CA TRP A 281 6.02 11.15 -22.34
C TRP A 281 7.22 12.06 -22.11
N MET A 282 7.37 13.13 -22.89
CA MET A 282 8.45 14.12 -22.68
C MET A 282 8.29 14.88 -21.37
N ILE A 283 7.05 15.19 -20.97
CA ILE A 283 6.77 15.83 -19.67
C ILE A 283 7.00 14.84 -18.53
N LEU A 284 6.61 13.57 -18.69
CA LEU A 284 6.73 12.55 -17.66
C LEU A 284 8.18 12.09 -17.43
N PHE A 285 8.99 12.04 -18.49
CA PHE A 285 10.37 11.58 -18.47
C PHE A 285 11.24 12.20 -17.35
N PRO A 286 11.34 13.54 -17.19
CA PRO A 286 12.20 14.14 -16.15
C PRO A 286 11.82 13.73 -14.73
N PHE A 287 10.54 13.49 -14.45
CA PHE A 287 10.10 13.05 -13.12
C PHE A 287 10.50 11.60 -12.85
N CYS A 288 10.36 10.73 -13.85
CA CYS A 288 10.82 9.35 -13.78
C CYS A 288 12.34 9.28 -13.67
N ASP A 289 13.04 10.11 -14.45
CA ASP A 289 14.50 10.20 -14.45
C ASP A 289 15.04 10.72 -13.10
N PHE A 290 14.38 11.72 -12.52
CA PHE A 290 14.69 12.17 -11.16
C PHE A 290 14.53 11.04 -10.14
N PHE A 291 13.40 10.30 -10.18
CA PHE A 291 13.18 9.16 -9.30
C PHE A 291 14.31 8.13 -9.41
N ILE A 292 14.66 7.73 -10.64
CA ILE A 292 15.69 6.73 -10.90
C ILE A 292 17.05 7.21 -10.45
N ARG A 293 17.46 8.44 -10.79
CA ARG A 293 18.77 8.97 -10.39
C ARG A 293 18.93 9.10 -8.89
N VAL A 294 17.88 9.50 -8.18
CA VAL A 294 17.91 9.56 -6.71
C VAL A 294 18.07 8.16 -6.15
N VAL A 295 17.31 7.18 -6.63
CA VAL A 295 17.44 5.78 -6.19
C VAL A 295 18.83 5.22 -6.48
N ASP A 296 19.34 5.41 -7.70
CA ASP A 296 20.66 4.92 -8.10
C ASP A 296 21.77 5.55 -7.26
N PHE A 297 21.77 6.88 -7.13
CA PHE A 297 22.75 7.62 -6.31
C PHE A 297 22.78 7.13 -4.87
N PHE A 298 21.61 6.96 -4.25
CA PHE A 298 21.52 6.51 -2.87
C PHE A 298 21.79 5.02 -2.69
N SER A 299 21.64 4.21 -3.75
CA SER A 299 21.93 2.77 -3.70
C SER A 299 23.42 2.46 -3.60
N GLU A 300 24.30 3.38 -4.05
CA GLU A 300 25.75 3.20 -4.04
C GLU A 300 26.36 3.32 -2.64
N PHE A 301 25.66 3.94 -1.68
CA PHE A 301 26.16 4.06 -0.32
C PHE A 301 26.14 2.71 0.41
N ASP A 302 27.20 2.41 1.16
CA ASP A 302 27.29 1.18 1.96
C ASP A 302 26.27 1.13 3.10
N LEU A 303 25.89 2.29 3.63
CA LEU A 303 24.82 2.44 4.63
C LEU A 303 23.40 2.37 4.04
N ALA A 304 23.27 2.18 2.72
CA ALA A 304 21.97 2.12 2.08
C ALA A 304 21.13 0.95 2.62
N SER A 305 21.77 -0.21 2.77
CA SER A 305 21.16 -1.43 3.30
C SER A 305 22.11 -2.14 4.25
N VAL A 306 21.64 -2.43 5.45
CA VAL A 306 22.35 -3.27 6.41
C VAL A 306 21.73 -4.66 6.37
N GLU A 307 22.56 -5.69 6.15
CA GLU A 307 22.16 -7.08 6.31
C GLU A 307 22.01 -7.38 7.79
N TRP A 308 20.77 -7.24 8.27
CA TRP A 308 20.45 -7.53 9.66
C TRP A 308 19.17 -8.34 9.70
N LYS A 309 19.31 -9.60 10.11
CA LYS A 309 18.20 -10.49 10.43
C LYS A 309 17.92 -10.40 11.93
N MET A 310 16.82 -9.77 12.28
CA MET A 310 16.43 -9.57 13.67
C MET A 310 16.20 -10.92 14.37
N PRO A 311 16.86 -11.19 15.52
CA PRO A 311 16.61 -12.41 16.28
C PRO A 311 15.16 -12.47 16.79
N VAL A 312 14.57 -13.67 16.79
CA VAL A 312 13.18 -13.89 17.23
C VAL A 312 12.85 -13.31 18.61
N PRO A 313 13.73 -13.40 19.64
CA PRO A 313 13.44 -12.80 20.93
C PRO A 313 13.30 -11.27 20.85
N VAL A 314 14.16 -10.60 20.08
CA VAL A 314 14.11 -9.14 19.91
C VAL A 314 12.84 -8.75 19.15
N PHE A 315 12.46 -9.53 18.14
CA PHE A 315 11.21 -9.36 17.39
C PHE A 315 9.99 -9.42 18.32
N ILE A 316 9.92 -10.42 19.20
CA ILE A 316 8.82 -10.59 20.17
C ILE A 316 8.77 -9.40 21.14
N VAL A 317 9.90 -9.03 21.72
CA VAL A 317 9.99 -7.89 22.65
C VAL A 317 9.56 -6.60 21.97
N TYR A 318 9.98 -6.37 20.72
CA TYR A 318 9.62 -5.19 19.96
C TYR A 318 8.10 -5.06 19.80
N TYR A 319 7.43 -6.11 19.30
CA TYR A 319 5.98 -6.06 19.14
C TYR A 319 5.22 -6.04 20.48
N ALA A 320 5.77 -6.63 21.55
CA ALA A 320 5.20 -6.52 22.89
C ALA A 320 5.22 -5.07 23.39
N VAL A 321 6.33 -4.34 23.18
CA VAL A 321 6.42 -2.91 23.50
C VAL A 321 5.41 -2.10 22.68
N PHE A 322 5.31 -2.35 21.37
CA PHE A 322 4.32 -1.68 20.51
C PHE A 322 2.87 -1.97 20.91
N LEU A 323 2.58 -3.18 21.38
CA LEU A 323 1.27 -3.54 21.93
C LEU A 323 0.96 -2.70 23.17
N VAL A 324 1.89 -2.60 24.11
CA VAL A 324 1.73 -1.78 25.33
C VAL A 324 1.53 -0.30 24.98
N LEU A 325 2.35 0.23 24.07
CA LEU A 325 2.23 1.61 23.59
C LEU A 325 0.87 1.85 22.91
N THR A 326 0.39 0.90 22.10
CA THR A 326 -0.93 0.97 21.47
C THR A 326 -2.03 1.05 22.53
N ILE A 327 -2.00 0.19 23.54
CA ILE A 327 -2.99 0.19 24.63
C ILE A 327 -2.99 1.54 25.36
N PHE A 328 -1.81 2.09 25.63
CA PHE A 328 -1.67 3.40 26.28
C PHE A 328 -2.25 4.53 25.41
N VAL A 329 -1.89 4.58 24.13
CA VAL A 329 -2.38 5.60 23.19
C VAL A 329 -3.90 5.53 23.03
N VAL A 330 -4.46 4.32 22.87
CA VAL A 330 -5.91 4.12 22.71
C VAL A 330 -6.64 4.56 23.98
N ARG A 331 -6.15 4.19 25.18
CA ARG A 331 -6.74 4.64 26.46
C ARG A 331 -6.67 6.15 26.64
N SER A 332 -5.57 6.78 26.20
CA SER A 332 -5.44 8.23 26.26
C SER A 332 -6.46 8.94 25.36
N LYS A 333 -6.74 8.40 24.16
CA LYS A 333 -7.76 8.95 23.25
C LYS A 333 -9.19 8.80 23.78
N GLU A 334 -9.48 7.74 24.53
CA GLU A 334 -10.79 7.55 25.17
C GLU A 334 -11.05 8.52 26.33
N LYS A 335 -10.01 8.94 27.06
CA LYS A 335 -10.15 9.92 28.16
C LYS A 335 -10.43 11.36 27.71
N HIS A 336 -10.20 11.69 26.44
CA HIS A 336 -10.37 13.04 25.87
C HIS A 336 -11.59 13.17 24.94
N LYS A 337 -12.48 12.17 24.91
CA LYS A 337 -13.77 12.21 24.19
C LYS A 337 -14.92 12.38 25.17
#